data_AF-A0A1F6EKL3-F1
#
_entry.id   AF-A0A1F6EKL3-F1
#
_cell.length_a   1.000
_cell.length_b   1.000
_cell.length_c   1.000
_cell.angle_alpha   90.00
_cell.angle_beta   90.00
_cell.angle_gamma   90.00
#
_symmetry.space_group_name_H-M   'P 1'
#
loop_
_entity.id
_entity.type
_entity.pdbx_description
1 polymer ?
#
loop_
_entity_poly.entity_id
_entity_poly.type
_entity_poly.pdbx_seq_one_letter_code
_entity_poly.pdbx_strand_id
1 'polypeptide(L)'
;MNWIRSHPYVAAVAGTAILIIIGAIIVGKRAAVEPGPSSLRAWGGVGANLLDTSSGVPNQISSDQENLYTEVRSGPPFYYAPSAQIPQTQPGDVKDLDLDELLAMLSHSPQGAAPKDGASVVDAYSFIPTGLLSTSTTQTSRTPTQLALYNYGNEAASNIQSYEDLYRNAPQIMKNQFEDRQNPDKNAALLGLANGLAGVGNALLAMEEVPSQVLSAHEKLGVSYQEMGERLSRIPAAKYDQDLIDTILAYNSTAETYTKNYIALATLFSAYGVTFGSDDPGSVFTFTQGSL
;
A
#
# COMPACT_ATOMS: atom_id res chain seq x y z
N MET A 1 -6.05 -32.88 48.02
CA MET A 1 -6.55 -32.27 46.75
C MET A 1 -8.08 -32.10 46.70
N ASN A 2 -8.84 -32.16 47.82
CA ASN A 2 -10.30 -31.97 47.80
C ASN A 2 -10.78 -30.56 48.24
N TRP A 3 -9.88 -29.72 48.75
CA TRP A 3 -10.25 -28.38 49.24
C TRP A 3 -10.52 -27.36 48.13
N ILE A 4 -9.84 -27.50 46.98
CA ILE A 4 -10.05 -26.64 45.79
C ILE A 4 -11.42 -26.93 45.14
N ARG A 5 -11.97 -28.14 45.27
CA ARG A 5 -13.29 -28.49 44.73
C ARG A 5 -14.44 -27.93 45.56
N SER A 6 -14.25 -27.64 46.85
CA SER A 6 -15.30 -27.12 47.72
C SER A 6 -15.47 -25.60 47.67
N HIS A 7 -14.58 -24.87 46.99
CA HIS A 7 -14.61 -23.40 46.94
C HIS A 7 -14.48 -22.88 45.50
N PRO A 8 -15.52 -23.03 44.66
CA PRO A 8 -15.48 -22.64 43.24
C PRO A 8 -15.17 -21.15 43.05
N TYR A 9 -15.57 -20.30 44.00
CA TYR A 9 -15.26 -18.87 43.97
C TYR A 9 -13.76 -18.57 44.12
N VAL A 10 -13.02 -19.36 44.91
CA VAL A 10 -11.57 -19.18 45.07
C VAL A 10 -10.84 -19.57 43.78
N ALA A 11 -11.30 -20.62 43.10
CA ALA A 11 -10.76 -21.03 41.81
C ALA A 11 -11.02 -19.97 40.72
N ALA A 12 -12.22 -19.37 40.71
CA ALA A 12 -12.54 -18.29 39.78
C ALA A 12 -11.66 -17.06 40.03
N VAL A 13 -11.51 -16.61 41.28
CA VAL A 13 -10.67 -15.45 41.64
C VAL A 13 -9.20 -15.69 41.27
N ALA A 14 -8.68 -16.90 41.52
CA ALA A 14 -7.32 -17.27 41.14
C ALA A 14 -7.14 -17.28 39.60
N GLY A 15 -8.12 -17.78 38.85
CA GLY A 15 -8.11 -17.76 37.38
C GLY A 15 -8.10 -16.33 36.82
N THR A 16 -8.95 -15.45 37.35
CA THR A 16 -8.99 -14.04 36.93
C THR A 16 -7.69 -13.31 37.25
N ALA A 17 -7.10 -13.56 38.43
CA ALA A 17 -5.82 -12.97 38.80
C ALA A 17 -4.68 -13.40 37.84
N ILE A 18 -4.65 -14.67 37.43
CA ILE A 18 -3.68 -15.17 36.46
C ILE A 18 -3.87 -14.49 35.09
N LEU A 19 -5.11 -14.35 34.62
CA LEU A 19 -5.40 -13.67 33.35
C LEU A 19 -4.99 -12.19 33.36
N ILE A 20 -5.21 -11.49 34.47
CA ILE A 20 -4.78 -10.09 34.62
C ILE A 20 -3.25 -9.99 34.57
N ILE A 21 -2.52 -10.89 35.24
CA ILE A 21 -1.06 -10.91 35.22
C ILE A 21 -0.53 -11.21 33.80
N ILE A 22 -1.12 -12.18 33.10
CA ILE A 22 -0.73 -12.49 31.71
C ILE A 22 -1.02 -11.30 30.78
N GLY A 23 -2.18 -10.67 30.93
CA GLY A 23 -2.55 -9.46 30.18
C GLY A 23 -1.57 -8.30 30.43
N ALA A 24 -1.19 -8.07 31.69
CA ALA A 24 -0.22 -7.05 32.05
C ALA A 24 1.18 -7.33 31.47
N ILE A 25 1.61 -8.58 31.40
CA ILE A 25 2.89 -8.97 30.77
C ILE A 25 2.85 -8.74 29.26
N ILE A 26 1.73 -9.07 28.59
CA ILE A 26 1.58 -8.87 27.15
C ILE A 26 1.56 -7.36 26.82
N VAL A 27 0.83 -6.56 27.61
CA VAL A 27 0.80 -5.10 27.44
C VAL A 27 2.16 -4.49 27.76
N GLY A 28 2.85 -4.92 28.82
CA GLY A 28 4.20 -4.44 29.14
C GLY A 28 5.22 -4.74 28.03
N LYS A 29 5.12 -5.90 27.38
CA LYS A 29 5.96 -6.23 26.21
C LYS A 29 5.62 -5.43 24.95
N ARG A 30 4.39 -4.90 24.84
CA ARG A 30 3.96 -4.03 23.73
C ARG A 30 4.11 -2.53 24.02
N ALA A 31 4.19 -2.14 25.29
CA ALA A 31 4.27 -0.75 25.73
C ALA A 31 5.70 -0.17 25.74
N ALA A 32 6.71 -0.96 25.37
CA ALA A 32 8.06 -0.46 25.10
C ALA A 32 8.17 0.27 23.74
N VAL A 33 7.06 0.78 23.21
CA VAL A 33 7.08 1.87 22.25
C VAL A 33 6.97 3.13 23.11
N GLU A 34 8.12 3.73 23.44
CA GLU A 34 8.12 5.05 24.05
C GLU A 34 7.27 5.97 23.15
N PRO A 35 6.28 6.70 23.71
CA PRO A 35 5.66 7.78 22.97
C PRO A 35 6.76 8.81 22.71
N GLY A 36 7.35 8.74 21.52
CA GLY A 36 8.30 9.73 21.05
C GLY A 36 7.68 11.12 21.23
N PRO A 37 8.47 12.14 21.61
CA PRO A 37 7.95 13.47 21.83
C PRO A 37 7.11 13.89 20.63
N SER A 38 5.87 14.29 20.88
CA SER A 38 4.92 14.70 19.86
C SER A 38 5.44 15.97 19.18
N SER A 39 6.31 15.82 18.19
CA SER A 39 6.63 16.87 17.25
C SER A 39 5.51 16.93 16.22
N LEU A 40 4.86 18.09 16.12
CA LEU A 40 3.96 18.44 15.01
C LEU A 40 4.66 18.15 13.68
N ARG A 41 4.37 16.99 13.09
CA ARG A 41 4.89 16.58 11.78
C ARG A 41 3.93 17.13 10.73
N ALA A 42 4.22 18.34 10.25
CA ALA A 42 3.52 18.92 9.12
C ALA A 42 3.77 18.05 7.88
N TRP A 43 2.71 17.78 7.12
CA TRP A 43 2.78 17.05 5.85
C TRP A 43 3.59 17.82 4.83
N GLY A 44 4.87 17.47 4.70
CA GLY A 44 5.82 18.04 3.76
C GLY A 44 7.21 17.50 4.08
N GLY A 45 7.92 17.03 3.07
CA GLY A 45 9.16 16.27 3.25
C GLY A 45 10.23 16.93 4.11
N VAL A 46 11.10 16.06 4.65
CA VAL A 46 12.40 16.35 5.30
C VAL A 46 12.28 17.18 6.57
N GLY A 47 12.59 16.56 7.71
CA GLY A 47 12.69 17.20 9.02
C GLY A 47 13.78 18.25 9.09
N ALA A 48 13.51 19.44 8.56
CA ALA A 48 14.17 20.67 8.94
C ALA A 48 13.16 21.53 9.69
N ASN A 49 13.42 21.80 10.96
CA ASN A 49 12.78 22.87 11.71
C ASN A 49 13.10 24.20 11.00
N LEU A 50 12.27 24.60 10.04
CA LEU A 50 12.46 25.83 9.26
C LEU A 50 12.23 27.12 10.07
N LEU A 51 11.85 27.01 11.34
CA LEU A 51 11.64 28.13 12.25
C LEU A 51 12.16 27.82 13.67
N ASP A 52 13.41 27.38 13.80
CA ASP A 52 14.13 27.53 15.06
C ASP A 52 15.03 28.78 14.95
N THR A 53 14.62 29.86 15.60
CA THR A 53 15.36 31.13 15.72
C THR A 53 16.24 31.18 16.97
N SER A 54 16.52 30.05 17.61
CA SER A 54 17.48 30.03 18.71
C SER A 54 18.88 30.32 18.20
N SER A 55 19.39 31.45 18.67
CA SER A 55 20.60 32.09 18.20
C SER A 55 21.80 31.44 18.90
N GLY A 56 22.73 30.91 18.11
CA GLY A 56 24.12 30.70 18.49
C GLY A 56 24.43 29.41 19.26
N VAL A 57 25.18 28.51 18.63
CA VAL A 57 26.55 28.08 18.98
C VAL A 57 27.04 27.13 17.86
N PRO A 58 28.25 27.28 17.30
CA PRO A 58 28.81 26.30 16.38
C PRO A 58 29.58 25.25 17.19
N ASN A 59 29.05 24.03 17.33
CA ASN A 59 29.88 22.84 17.41
C ASN A 59 29.09 21.52 17.36
N GLN A 60 29.81 20.51 16.87
CA GLN A 60 29.51 19.08 16.83
C GLN A 60 28.62 18.56 15.69
N ILE A 61 29.33 17.96 14.73
CA ILE A 61 28.88 16.89 13.87
C ILE A 61 28.40 15.74 14.78
N SER A 62 27.09 15.58 14.92
CA SER A 62 26.50 14.37 15.51
C SER A 62 26.34 13.32 14.42
N SER A 63 27.17 12.29 14.51
CA SER A 63 27.05 11.01 13.82
C SER A 63 25.82 10.26 14.32
N ASP A 64 24.64 10.66 13.85
CA ASP A 64 23.34 10.04 14.17
C ASP A 64 22.62 9.57 12.89
N GLN A 65 23.40 9.10 11.89
CA GLN A 65 22.87 8.55 10.63
C GLN A 65 22.41 7.07 10.74
N GLU A 66 22.60 6.41 11.88
CA GLU A 66 22.22 5.00 12.07
C GLU A 66 20.70 4.78 12.21
N ASN A 67 19.90 5.81 12.52
CA ASN A 67 18.48 5.64 12.86
C ASN A 67 17.47 5.83 11.71
N LEU A 68 17.91 6.19 10.51
CA LEU A 68 17.02 6.27 9.33
C LEU A 68 16.54 4.88 8.87
N TYR A 69 17.34 3.83 9.12
CA TYR A 69 17.00 2.45 8.76
C TYR A 69 15.84 1.90 9.60
N THR A 70 15.75 2.30 10.87
CA THR A 70 14.69 1.89 11.79
C THR A 70 13.37 2.56 11.43
N GLU A 71 13.40 3.84 11.03
CA GLU A 71 12.21 4.62 10.72
C GLU A 71 11.56 4.22 9.37
N VAL A 72 12.35 3.85 8.36
CA VAL A 72 11.82 3.33 7.09
C VAL A 72 11.23 1.92 7.25
N ARG A 73 11.76 1.10 8.17
CA ARG A 73 11.22 -0.24 8.46
C ARG A 73 9.90 -0.21 9.24
N SER A 74 9.67 0.82 10.04
CA SER A 74 8.46 0.98 10.85
C SER A 74 7.39 1.87 10.23
N GLY A 75 7.67 2.49 9.08
CA GLY A 75 6.72 3.35 8.38
C GLY A 75 5.58 2.54 7.73
N PRO A 76 4.35 3.08 7.66
CA PRO A 76 3.29 2.48 6.88
C PRO A 76 3.68 2.41 5.40
N PRO A 77 3.15 1.44 4.63
CA PRO A 77 3.40 1.36 3.18
C PRO A 77 3.04 2.67 2.48
N PHE A 78 3.80 3.01 1.43
CA PHE A 78 3.65 4.26 0.71
C PHE A 78 2.21 4.43 0.19
N TYR A 79 1.53 5.49 0.66
CA TYR A 79 0.25 5.91 0.11
C TYR A 79 0.51 6.86 -1.06
N TYR A 80 0.14 6.43 -2.27
CA TYR A 80 0.11 7.31 -3.43
C TYR A 80 -1.11 8.23 -3.30
N ALA A 81 -0.90 9.48 -2.88
CA ALA A 81 -1.92 10.50 -3.01
C ALA A 81 -1.82 11.10 -4.42
N PRO A 82 -2.79 10.88 -5.33
CA PRO A 82 -2.77 11.54 -6.61
C PRO A 82 -2.81 13.06 -6.38
N SER A 83 -1.96 13.80 -7.08
CA SER A 83 -2.01 15.26 -7.08
C SER A 83 -3.39 15.70 -7.58
N ALA A 84 -4.19 16.30 -6.70
CA ALA A 84 -5.44 16.92 -7.08
C ALA A 84 -5.14 18.03 -8.11
N GLN A 85 -5.43 17.76 -9.38
CA GLN A 85 -5.54 18.79 -10.39
C GLN A 85 -6.73 19.67 -9.98
N ILE A 86 -6.45 20.89 -9.54
CA ILE A 86 -7.47 21.92 -9.34
C ILE A 86 -8.09 22.17 -10.73
N PRO A 87 -9.38 21.93 -10.95
CA PRO A 87 -10.01 22.24 -12.23
C PRO A 87 -9.98 23.76 -12.43
N GLN A 88 -9.28 24.23 -13.46
CA GLN A 88 -9.46 25.58 -13.96
C GLN A 88 -10.89 25.68 -14.52
N THR A 89 -11.72 26.47 -13.86
CA THR A 89 -13.06 26.84 -14.31
C THR A 89 -12.95 27.65 -15.60
N GLN A 90 -13.43 27.07 -16.71
CA GLN A 90 -13.88 27.82 -17.89
C GLN A 90 -15.42 27.88 -17.87
N PRO A 91 -16.02 29.04 -18.16
CA PRO A 91 -17.46 29.23 -18.06
C PRO A 91 -18.13 28.83 -19.39
N GLY A 92 -19.09 27.91 -19.34
CA GLY A 92 -19.93 27.63 -20.50
C GLY A 92 -20.74 26.35 -20.39
N ASP A 93 -22.02 26.53 -20.07
CA ASP A 93 -23.15 25.63 -20.28
C ASP A 93 -23.30 24.43 -19.32
N VAL A 94 -23.98 24.72 -18.20
CA VAL A 94 -24.39 23.78 -17.16
C VAL A 94 -25.73 23.16 -17.55
N LYS A 95 -25.73 21.87 -17.87
CA LYS A 95 -26.87 21.02 -17.51
C LYS A 95 -26.56 20.47 -16.13
N ASP A 96 -27.32 20.94 -15.14
CA ASP A 96 -27.18 20.60 -13.74
C ASP A 96 -27.10 19.08 -13.55
N LEU A 97 -26.03 18.63 -12.91
CA LEU A 97 -26.01 17.33 -12.24
C LEU A 97 -26.97 17.44 -11.06
N ASP A 98 -28.12 16.79 -11.20
CA ASP A 98 -29.15 16.77 -10.16
C ASP A 98 -28.70 15.88 -9.00
N LEU A 99 -28.00 16.50 -8.06
CA LEU A 99 -27.49 15.87 -6.84
C LEU A 99 -28.59 15.21 -6.02
N ASP A 100 -29.84 15.67 -6.15
CA ASP A 100 -30.99 15.07 -5.48
C ASP A 100 -31.38 13.72 -6.08
N GLU A 101 -31.19 13.51 -7.39
CA GLU A 101 -31.43 12.23 -8.06
C GLU A 101 -30.35 11.19 -7.68
N LEU A 102 -29.10 11.64 -7.55
CA LEU A 102 -28.01 10.81 -7.05
C LEU A 102 -28.23 10.41 -5.58
N LEU A 103 -28.69 11.34 -4.74
CA LEU A 103 -29.00 11.08 -3.33
C LEU A 103 -30.21 10.15 -3.17
N ALA A 104 -31.22 10.30 -4.04
CA ALA A 104 -32.36 9.41 -4.10
C ALA A 104 -31.95 7.98 -4.50
N MET A 105 -31.03 7.82 -5.45
CA MET A 105 -30.55 6.51 -5.89
C MET A 105 -29.69 5.81 -4.82
N LEU A 106 -28.95 6.56 -4.00
CA LEU A 106 -28.12 6.02 -2.92
C LEU A 106 -28.89 5.71 -1.61
N SER A 107 -30.07 6.31 -1.42
CA SER A 107 -30.88 6.10 -0.20
C SER A 107 -31.86 4.92 -0.28
N HIS A 108 -32.04 4.32 -1.45
CA HIS A 108 -32.85 3.10 -1.60
C HIS A 108 -32.05 1.86 -1.24
N SER A 109 -32.01 1.51 0.05
CA SER A 109 -31.70 0.15 0.48
C SER A 109 -32.79 -0.82 -0.03
N PRO A 110 -32.45 -2.01 -0.55
CA PRO A 110 -33.45 -3.01 -0.89
C PRO A 110 -34.13 -3.48 0.41
N GLN A 111 -35.37 -3.03 0.62
CA GLN A 111 -36.24 -3.58 1.67
C GLN A 111 -36.54 -5.03 1.32
N GLY A 112 -35.78 -5.94 1.93
CA GLY A 112 -36.16 -7.35 2.02
C GLY A 112 -37.51 -7.45 2.72
N ALA A 113 -38.51 -7.92 1.98
CA ALA A 113 -39.84 -8.18 2.50
C ALA A 113 -39.77 -9.19 3.66
N ALA A 114 -40.09 -8.75 4.87
CA ALA A 114 -40.41 -9.65 5.96
C ALA A 114 -41.81 -10.26 5.70
N PRO A 115 -42.00 -11.59 5.77
CA PRO A 115 -43.33 -12.16 5.76
C PRO A 115 -44.02 -11.82 7.07
N LYS A 116 -45.16 -11.13 6.96
CA LYS A 116 -46.18 -11.08 8.00
C LYS A 116 -46.84 -12.45 8.04
N ASP A 117 -46.68 -13.18 9.14
CA ASP A 117 -47.81 -13.88 9.75
C ASP A 117 -47.49 -14.29 11.18
N GLY A 118 -48.46 -14.08 12.05
CA GLY A 118 -48.33 -14.24 13.49
C GLY A 118 -48.33 -15.69 13.96
N ALA A 119 -47.54 -15.95 15.00
CA ALA A 119 -47.86 -16.89 16.06
C ALA A 119 -46.86 -16.67 17.21
N SER A 120 -47.38 -16.30 18.37
CA SER A 120 -46.63 -16.15 19.62
C SER A 120 -46.25 -17.52 20.21
N VAL A 121 -45.38 -18.29 19.55
CA VAL A 121 -44.85 -19.54 20.14
C VAL A 121 -43.45 -19.88 19.61
N VAL A 122 -42.44 -19.00 19.75
CA VAL A 122 -41.04 -19.46 19.71
C VAL A 122 -40.12 -18.53 20.53
N ASP A 123 -40.35 -18.44 21.85
CA ASP A 123 -39.36 -17.81 22.76
C ASP A 123 -38.54 -18.86 23.55
N ALA A 124 -38.71 -20.14 23.23
CA ALA A 124 -37.93 -21.23 23.83
C ALA A 124 -36.60 -21.53 23.10
N TYR A 125 -36.34 -20.86 21.97
CA TYR A 125 -35.13 -21.03 21.16
C TYR A 125 -34.31 -19.73 21.00
N SER A 126 -34.63 -18.67 21.76
CA SER A 126 -33.87 -17.41 21.80
C SER A 126 -32.53 -17.50 22.56
N PHE A 127 -32.23 -18.68 23.15
CA PHE A 127 -30.98 -18.96 23.87
C PHE A 127 -29.92 -19.70 23.05
N ILE A 128 -30.13 -19.93 21.75
CA ILE A 128 -29.01 -20.29 20.89
C ILE A 128 -28.24 -19.01 20.64
N PRO A 129 -27.00 -18.84 21.16
CA PRO A 129 -26.20 -17.71 20.77
C PRO A 129 -26.02 -17.77 19.25
N THR A 130 -26.63 -16.83 18.55
CA THR A 130 -26.33 -16.43 17.16
C THR A 130 -24.92 -15.86 17.02
N GLY A 131 -24.01 -16.23 17.93
CA GLY A 131 -22.62 -15.81 18.03
C GLY A 131 -21.63 -16.82 17.47
N LEU A 132 -22.09 -17.89 16.81
CA LEU A 132 -21.29 -18.56 15.78
C LEU A 132 -21.65 -17.92 14.44
N LEU A 133 -21.38 -16.61 14.31
CA LEU A 133 -21.30 -16.00 13.00
C LEU A 133 -20.23 -16.76 12.24
N SER A 134 -20.70 -17.58 11.33
CA SER A 134 -19.93 -18.27 10.31
C SER A 134 -18.87 -17.29 9.80
N THR A 135 -17.60 -17.56 10.11
CA THR A 135 -16.45 -16.90 9.50
C THR A 135 -16.31 -17.30 8.02
N SER A 136 -17.43 -17.62 7.36
CA SER A 136 -17.51 -17.72 5.92
C SER A 136 -17.36 -16.29 5.41
N THR A 137 -16.10 -15.88 5.24
CA THR A 137 -15.73 -14.84 4.28
C THR A 137 -16.55 -15.12 3.03
N THR A 138 -17.48 -14.22 2.70
CA THR A 138 -18.29 -14.32 1.49
C THR A 138 -17.34 -14.49 0.32
N GLN A 139 -17.25 -15.71 -0.20
CA GLN A 139 -16.42 -16.00 -1.35
C GLN A 139 -17.13 -15.34 -2.54
N THR A 140 -16.62 -14.18 -2.96
CA THR A 140 -17.17 -13.42 -4.08
C THR A 140 -17.19 -14.34 -5.29
N SER A 141 -18.39 -14.65 -5.79
CA SER A 141 -18.55 -15.44 -7.00
C SER A 141 -18.00 -14.62 -8.18
N ARG A 142 -16.89 -15.08 -8.75
CA ARG A 142 -16.22 -14.42 -9.89
C ARG A 142 -16.68 -15.09 -11.18
N THR A 143 -16.97 -14.27 -12.20
CA THR A 143 -17.14 -14.78 -13.57
C THR A 143 -15.82 -15.38 -14.09
N PRO A 144 -15.83 -16.25 -15.11
CA PRO A 144 -14.60 -16.81 -15.68
C PRO A 144 -13.58 -15.74 -16.11
N THR A 145 -14.05 -14.65 -16.71
CA THR A 145 -13.20 -13.51 -17.10
C THR A 145 -12.59 -12.81 -15.88
N GLN A 146 -13.39 -12.58 -14.83
CA GLN A 146 -12.88 -11.96 -13.60
C GLN A 146 -11.87 -12.85 -12.89
N LEU A 147 -12.06 -14.18 -12.91
CA LEU A 147 -11.11 -15.12 -12.34
C LEU A 147 -9.78 -15.10 -13.11
N ALA A 148 -9.82 -15.09 -14.45
CA ALA A 148 -8.62 -14.99 -15.28
C ALA A 148 -7.84 -13.69 -15.03
N LEU A 149 -8.54 -12.56 -14.97
CA LEU A 149 -7.93 -11.26 -14.65
C LEU A 149 -7.39 -11.20 -13.22
N TYR A 150 -8.10 -11.79 -12.25
CA TYR A 150 -7.64 -11.86 -10.87
C TYR A 150 -6.35 -12.68 -10.74
N ASN A 151 -6.29 -13.85 -11.38
CA ASN A 151 -5.08 -14.69 -11.39
C ASN A 151 -3.90 -13.96 -12.05
N TYR A 152 -4.13 -13.38 -13.23
CA TYR A 152 -3.13 -12.58 -13.93
C TYR A 152 -2.63 -11.41 -13.07
N GLY A 153 -3.53 -10.67 -12.41
CA GLY A 153 -3.16 -9.54 -11.56
C GLY A 153 -2.30 -9.95 -10.37
N ASN A 154 -2.59 -11.10 -9.75
CA ASN A 154 -1.77 -11.64 -8.66
C ASN A 154 -0.38 -12.08 -9.13
N GLU A 155 -0.30 -12.74 -10.29
CA GLU A 155 0.99 -13.18 -10.85
C GLU A 155 1.85 -11.98 -11.27
N ALA A 156 1.28 -11.02 -11.99
CA ALA A 156 1.97 -9.80 -12.39
C ALA A 156 2.45 -8.99 -11.17
N ALA A 157 1.60 -8.84 -10.15
CA ALA A 157 1.98 -8.14 -8.93
C ALA A 157 3.04 -8.89 -8.13
N SER A 158 3.02 -10.22 -8.09
CA SER A 158 4.04 -11.00 -7.38
C SER A 158 5.44 -10.79 -7.99
N ASN A 159 5.53 -10.69 -9.32
CA ASN A 159 6.78 -10.33 -10.01
C ASN A 159 7.27 -8.93 -9.61
N ILE A 160 6.37 -7.95 -9.52
CA ILE A 160 6.69 -6.57 -9.12
C ILE A 160 7.11 -6.52 -7.64
N GLN A 161 6.33 -7.12 -6.75
CA GLN A 161 6.58 -7.13 -5.30
C GLN A 161 7.93 -7.77 -4.95
N SER A 162 8.32 -8.84 -5.66
CA SER A 162 9.63 -9.48 -5.45
C SER A 162 10.79 -8.50 -5.69
N TYR A 163 10.67 -7.61 -6.68
CA TYR A 163 11.64 -6.55 -6.92
C TYR A 163 11.59 -5.47 -5.84
N GLU A 164 10.38 -5.02 -5.46
CA GLU A 164 10.22 -4.01 -4.40
C GLU A 164 10.79 -4.48 -3.06
N ASP A 165 10.59 -5.77 -2.73
CA ASP A 165 11.14 -6.39 -1.52
C ASP A 165 12.65 -6.49 -1.55
N LEU A 166 13.23 -6.83 -2.70
CA LEU A 166 14.68 -6.88 -2.88
C LEU A 166 15.31 -5.48 -2.78
N TYR A 167 14.62 -4.46 -3.31
CA TYR A 167 15.12 -3.10 -3.42
C TYR A 167 14.35 -2.08 -2.56
N ARG A 168 13.92 -2.47 -1.35
CA ARG A 168 13.23 -1.54 -0.42
C ARG A 168 14.06 -0.30 -0.08
N ASN A 169 15.39 -0.39 -0.20
CA ASN A 169 16.33 0.71 0.02
C ASN A 169 16.69 1.49 -1.27
N ALA A 170 15.94 1.32 -2.37
CA ALA A 170 16.20 2.00 -3.64
C ALA A 170 16.44 3.52 -3.51
N PRO A 171 15.66 4.30 -2.73
CA PRO A 171 15.92 5.73 -2.55
C PRO A 171 17.31 6.01 -1.95
N GLN A 172 17.76 5.16 -1.02
CA GLN A 172 19.08 5.31 -0.41
C GLN A 172 20.19 4.92 -1.39
N ILE A 173 19.99 3.92 -2.25
CA ILE A 173 20.93 3.57 -3.32
C ILE A 173 21.10 4.75 -4.28
N MET A 174 19.99 5.35 -4.74
CA MET A 174 20.02 6.51 -5.63
C MET A 174 20.69 7.71 -4.96
N LYS A 175 20.35 8.00 -3.70
CA LYS A 175 20.98 9.07 -2.91
C LYS A 175 22.49 8.85 -2.76
N ASN A 176 22.91 7.67 -2.34
CA ASN A 176 24.31 7.33 -2.14
C ASN A 176 25.11 7.56 -3.44
N GLN A 177 24.58 7.08 -4.57
CA GLN A 177 25.22 7.26 -5.87
C GLN A 177 25.32 8.74 -6.26
N PHE A 178 24.27 9.54 -5.99
CA PHE A 178 24.29 10.96 -6.29
C PHE A 178 25.32 11.74 -5.45
N GLU A 179 25.45 11.39 -4.15
CA GLU A 179 26.42 12.02 -3.24
C GLU A 179 27.87 11.70 -3.59
N ASP A 180 28.13 10.55 -4.22
CA ASP A 180 29.48 10.07 -4.53
C ASP A 180 29.50 9.27 -5.84
N ARG A 181 29.40 10.03 -6.93
CA ARG A 181 29.24 9.53 -8.31
C ARG A 181 30.44 8.72 -8.82
N GLN A 182 31.62 8.91 -8.24
CA GLN A 182 32.85 8.25 -8.68
C GLN A 182 33.10 6.92 -7.98
N ASN A 183 32.33 6.63 -6.94
CA ASN A 183 32.48 5.40 -6.18
C ASN A 183 31.96 4.18 -6.96
N PRO A 184 32.82 3.19 -7.25
CA PRO A 184 32.44 2.04 -8.05
C PRO A 184 31.37 1.17 -7.39
N ASP A 185 31.37 1.05 -6.06
CA ASP A 185 30.41 0.22 -5.32
C ASP A 185 29.01 0.83 -5.36
N LYS A 186 28.92 2.16 -5.21
CA LYS A 186 27.64 2.89 -5.29
C LYS A 186 27.07 2.86 -6.71
N ASN A 187 27.93 2.97 -7.72
CA ASN A 187 27.55 2.81 -9.11
C ASN A 187 27.07 1.38 -9.40
N ALA A 188 27.76 0.35 -8.89
CA ALA A 188 27.35 -1.03 -9.03
C ALA A 188 25.99 -1.30 -8.34
N ALA A 189 25.73 -0.71 -7.17
CA ALA A 189 24.43 -0.80 -6.51
C ALA A 189 23.30 -0.19 -7.35
N LEU A 190 23.53 0.99 -7.96
CA LEU A 190 22.56 1.61 -8.86
C LEU A 190 22.33 0.79 -10.14
N LEU A 191 23.37 0.17 -10.69
CA LEU A 191 23.24 -0.76 -11.81
C LEU A 191 22.44 -2.02 -11.42
N GLY A 192 22.62 -2.53 -10.19
CA GLY A 192 21.81 -3.62 -9.65
C GLY A 192 20.32 -3.26 -9.64
N LEU A 193 20.00 -2.08 -9.10
CA LEU A 193 18.63 -1.54 -9.09
C LEU A 193 18.04 -1.45 -10.52
N ALA A 194 18.81 -0.87 -11.45
CA ALA A 194 18.43 -0.72 -12.84
C ALA A 194 18.18 -2.07 -13.54
N ASN A 195 19.06 -3.04 -13.34
CA ASN A 195 18.89 -4.40 -13.85
C ASN A 195 17.69 -5.12 -13.22
N GLY A 196 17.41 -4.85 -11.94
CA GLY A 196 16.22 -5.33 -11.27
C GLY A 196 14.94 -4.86 -11.96
N LEU A 197 14.84 -3.55 -12.27
CA LEU A 197 13.69 -3.00 -13.01
C LEU A 197 13.52 -3.65 -14.38
N ALA A 198 14.61 -3.76 -15.14
CA ALA A 198 14.56 -4.42 -16.44
C ALA A 198 14.18 -5.91 -16.32
N GLY A 199 14.62 -6.57 -15.24
CA GLY A 199 14.23 -7.93 -14.87
C GLY A 199 12.73 -8.09 -14.64
N VAL A 200 12.08 -7.14 -13.95
CA VAL A 200 10.61 -7.12 -13.80
C VAL A 200 9.94 -7.04 -15.16
N GLY A 201 10.41 -6.14 -16.04
CA GLY A 201 9.87 -6.00 -17.38
C GLY A 201 9.99 -7.29 -18.20
N ASN A 202 11.14 -7.95 -18.14
CA ASN A 202 11.35 -9.27 -18.78
C ASN A 202 10.42 -10.35 -18.20
N ALA A 203 10.27 -10.39 -16.87
CA ALA A 203 9.42 -11.38 -16.21
C ALA A 203 7.95 -11.19 -16.60
N LEU A 204 7.47 -9.95 -16.64
CA LEU A 204 6.12 -9.64 -17.12
C LEU A 204 5.94 -10.09 -18.57
N LEU A 205 6.81 -9.67 -19.49
CA LEU A 205 6.68 -10.01 -20.92
C LEU A 205 6.84 -11.52 -21.22
N ALA A 206 7.40 -12.29 -20.29
CA ALA A 206 7.54 -13.74 -20.39
C ALA A 206 6.32 -14.51 -19.86
N MET A 207 5.31 -13.84 -19.29
CA MET A 207 4.09 -14.49 -18.80
C MET A 207 3.31 -15.12 -19.97
N GLU A 208 2.97 -16.41 -19.84
CA GLU A 208 2.27 -17.16 -20.90
C GLU A 208 0.75 -16.91 -20.88
N GLU A 209 0.16 -16.78 -19.69
CA GLU A 209 -1.29 -16.69 -19.50
C GLU A 209 -1.75 -15.24 -19.30
N VAL A 210 -1.66 -14.43 -20.37
CA VAL A 210 -2.14 -13.03 -20.34
C VAL A 210 -3.54 -12.93 -20.96
N PRO A 211 -4.58 -12.53 -20.20
CA PRO A 211 -5.93 -12.36 -20.74
C PRO A 211 -5.96 -11.32 -21.87
N SER A 212 -6.67 -11.61 -22.96
CA SER A 212 -6.72 -10.74 -24.14
C SER A 212 -7.23 -9.33 -23.84
N GLN A 213 -8.02 -9.17 -22.78
CA GLN A 213 -8.56 -7.89 -22.32
C GLN A 213 -7.48 -6.94 -21.80
N VAL A 214 -6.38 -7.46 -21.28
CA VAL A 214 -5.28 -6.66 -20.69
C VAL A 214 -3.98 -6.74 -21.48
N LEU A 215 -3.88 -7.60 -22.49
CA LEU A 215 -2.66 -7.87 -23.26
C LEU A 215 -1.93 -6.59 -23.70
N SER A 216 -2.63 -5.61 -24.29
CA SER A 216 -1.98 -4.36 -24.72
C SER A 216 -1.45 -3.52 -23.55
N ALA A 217 -2.16 -3.47 -22.42
CA ALA A 217 -1.71 -2.75 -21.23
C ALA A 217 -0.56 -3.49 -20.52
N HIS A 218 -0.62 -4.82 -20.51
CA HIS A 218 0.42 -5.71 -20.03
C HIS A 218 1.75 -5.48 -20.77
N GLU A 219 1.74 -5.56 -22.11
CA GLU A 219 2.94 -5.34 -22.93
C GLU A 219 3.54 -3.96 -22.68
N LYS A 220 2.71 -2.92 -22.64
CA LYS A 220 3.16 -1.55 -22.35
C LYS A 220 3.75 -1.39 -20.95
N LEU A 221 3.23 -2.13 -19.96
CA LEU A 221 3.77 -2.12 -18.60
C LEU A 221 5.11 -2.86 -18.54
N GLY A 222 5.23 -4.02 -19.18
CA GLY A 222 6.48 -4.77 -19.25
C GLY A 222 7.59 -3.97 -19.94
N VAL A 223 7.28 -3.35 -21.09
CA VAL A 223 8.23 -2.49 -21.81
C VAL A 223 8.62 -1.27 -21.00
N SER A 224 7.70 -0.62 -20.28
CA SER A 224 8.06 0.57 -19.48
C SER A 224 9.00 0.23 -18.32
N TYR A 225 8.91 -0.96 -17.72
CA TYR A 225 9.89 -1.45 -16.75
C TYR A 225 11.28 -1.64 -17.37
N GLN A 226 11.35 -2.25 -18.58
CA GLN A 226 12.61 -2.39 -19.32
C GLN A 226 13.25 -1.03 -19.61
N GLU A 227 12.46 -0.10 -20.14
CA GLU A 227 12.93 1.25 -20.49
C GLU A 227 13.38 2.03 -19.25
N MET A 228 12.64 1.98 -18.14
CA MET A 228 13.07 2.60 -16.88
C MET A 228 14.41 2.04 -16.40
N GLY A 229 14.56 0.70 -16.40
CA GLY A 229 15.81 0.05 -16.04
C GLY A 229 16.96 0.49 -16.95
N GLU A 230 16.75 0.50 -18.26
CA GLU A 230 17.75 0.95 -19.23
C GLU A 230 18.15 2.43 -19.05
N ARG A 231 17.19 3.32 -18.78
CA ARG A 231 17.50 4.74 -18.54
C ARG A 231 18.23 4.93 -17.21
N LEU A 232 17.82 4.21 -16.18
CA LEU A 232 18.46 4.27 -14.86
C LEU A 232 19.91 3.79 -14.92
N SER A 233 20.20 2.75 -15.70
CA SER A 233 21.55 2.18 -15.83
C SER A 233 22.55 3.14 -16.51
N ARG A 234 22.08 4.20 -17.16
CA ARG A 234 22.94 5.20 -17.82
C ARG A 234 23.46 6.25 -16.86
N ILE A 235 22.82 6.45 -15.71
CA ILE A 235 23.19 7.50 -14.73
C ILE A 235 24.67 7.37 -14.27
N PRO A 236 25.20 6.18 -13.91
CA PRO A 236 26.60 6.04 -13.51
C PRO A 236 27.62 6.45 -14.58
N ALA A 237 27.24 6.44 -15.85
CA ALA A 237 28.14 6.75 -16.97
C ALA A 237 28.24 8.27 -17.25
N ALA A 238 27.34 9.08 -16.71
CA ALA A 238 27.33 10.52 -16.91
C ALA A 238 28.47 11.20 -16.14
N LYS A 239 29.45 11.76 -16.87
CA LYS A 239 30.66 12.37 -16.28
C LYS A 239 30.49 13.85 -15.96
N TYR A 240 29.70 14.54 -16.76
CA TYR A 240 29.46 15.97 -16.64
C TYR A 240 28.08 16.24 -16.06
N ASP A 241 27.91 17.38 -15.38
CA ASP A 241 26.66 17.71 -14.72
C ASP A 241 25.49 17.83 -15.70
N GLN A 242 25.74 18.34 -16.91
CA GLN A 242 24.72 18.40 -17.97
C GLN A 242 24.28 16.99 -18.41
N ASP A 243 25.22 16.09 -18.68
CA ASP A 243 24.91 14.70 -19.05
C ASP A 243 24.11 14.00 -17.95
N LEU A 244 24.42 14.29 -16.68
CA LEU A 244 23.70 13.74 -15.55
C LEU A 244 22.26 14.24 -15.50
N ILE A 245 22.06 15.55 -15.65
CA ILE A 245 20.74 16.17 -15.72
C ILE A 245 19.94 15.56 -16.87
N ASP A 246 20.52 15.47 -18.07
CA ASP A 246 19.86 14.92 -19.25
C ASP A 246 19.46 13.44 -19.04
N THR A 247 20.33 12.66 -18.40
CA THR A 247 20.05 11.24 -18.10
C THR A 247 18.94 11.09 -17.06
N ILE A 248 18.93 11.93 -16.01
CA ILE A 248 17.86 11.95 -15.00
C ILE A 248 16.53 12.36 -15.63
N LEU A 249 16.51 13.38 -16.49
CA LEU A 249 15.31 13.80 -17.20
C LEU A 249 14.78 12.69 -18.12
N ALA A 250 15.67 11.98 -18.81
CA ALA A 250 15.30 10.83 -19.62
C ALA A 250 14.67 9.70 -18.77
N TYR A 251 15.25 9.40 -17.61
CA TYR A 251 14.67 8.44 -16.66
C TYR A 251 13.29 8.89 -16.15
N ASN A 252 13.15 10.16 -15.74
CA ASN A 252 11.88 10.69 -15.26
C ASN A 252 10.78 10.61 -16.32
N SER A 253 11.10 10.91 -17.58
CA SER A 253 10.15 10.78 -18.69
C SER A 253 9.68 9.32 -18.88
N THR A 254 10.58 8.34 -18.72
CA THR A 254 10.17 6.92 -18.73
C THR A 254 9.34 6.52 -17.52
N ALA A 255 9.64 7.08 -16.33
CA ALA A 255 8.86 6.84 -15.11
C ALA A 255 7.42 7.39 -15.21
N GLU A 256 7.23 8.53 -15.87
CA GLU A 256 5.90 9.07 -16.18
C GLU A 256 5.12 8.14 -17.12
N THR A 257 5.78 7.62 -18.16
CA THR A 257 5.18 6.65 -19.09
C THR A 257 4.80 5.36 -18.37
N TYR A 258 5.69 4.84 -17.52
CA TYR A 258 5.41 3.72 -16.62
C TYR A 258 4.16 3.96 -15.78
N THR A 259 4.09 5.12 -15.11
CA THR A 259 2.96 5.47 -14.25
C THR A 259 1.63 5.46 -15.02
N LYS A 260 1.61 6.01 -16.25
CA LYS A 260 0.42 5.99 -17.11
C LYS A 260 0.01 4.56 -17.49
N ASN A 261 0.97 3.72 -17.84
CA ASN A 261 0.72 2.32 -18.22
C ASN A 261 0.23 1.48 -17.02
N TYR A 262 0.82 1.71 -15.84
CA TYR A 262 0.40 1.08 -14.59
C TYR A 262 -1.04 1.45 -14.23
N ILE A 263 -1.36 2.75 -14.25
CA ILE A 263 -2.72 3.25 -13.98
C ILE A 263 -3.71 2.69 -15.01
N ALA A 264 -3.33 2.61 -16.28
CA ALA A 264 -4.18 2.02 -17.31
C ALA A 264 -4.51 0.55 -17.01
N LEU A 265 -3.52 -0.24 -16.57
CA LEU A 265 -3.76 -1.64 -16.18
C LEU A 265 -4.65 -1.75 -14.94
N ALA A 266 -4.38 -0.95 -13.90
CA ALA A 266 -5.19 -0.91 -12.69
C ALA A 266 -6.65 -0.48 -12.98
N THR A 267 -6.83 0.50 -13.87
CA THR A 267 -8.16 0.96 -14.32
C THR A 267 -8.91 -0.15 -15.07
N LEU A 268 -8.22 -0.97 -15.87
CA LEU A 268 -8.83 -2.12 -16.53
C LEU A 268 -9.36 -3.14 -15.51
N PHE A 269 -8.59 -3.46 -14.47
CA PHE A 269 -9.11 -4.34 -13.41
C PHE A 269 -10.38 -3.80 -12.76
N SER A 270 -10.40 -2.50 -12.43
CA SER A 270 -11.59 -1.84 -11.89
C SER A 270 -12.77 -1.87 -12.87
N ALA A 271 -12.54 -1.64 -14.16
CA ALA A 271 -13.59 -1.64 -15.19
C ALA A 271 -14.24 -3.02 -15.37
N TYR A 272 -13.48 -4.11 -15.16
CA TYR A 272 -13.98 -5.48 -15.16
C TYR A 272 -14.54 -5.94 -13.80
N GLY A 273 -14.58 -5.06 -12.79
CA GLY A 273 -15.07 -5.37 -11.45
C GLY A 273 -14.19 -6.39 -10.72
N VAL A 274 -12.91 -6.45 -11.04
CA VAL A 274 -11.94 -7.32 -10.37
C VAL A 274 -11.51 -6.64 -9.07
N THR A 275 -11.72 -7.32 -7.96
CA THR A 275 -11.28 -6.88 -6.63
C THR A 275 -10.27 -7.84 -6.05
N PHE A 276 -9.25 -7.28 -5.41
CA PHE A 276 -8.20 -7.99 -4.70
C PHE A 276 -8.39 -7.84 -3.19
N GLY A 277 -8.17 -8.91 -2.44
CA GLY A 277 -8.12 -8.86 -0.98
C GLY A 277 -6.86 -8.12 -0.50
N SER A 278 -6.85 -7.68 0.76
CA SER A 278 -5.70 -6.99 1.34
C SER A 278 -4.41 -7.82 1.37
N ASP A 279 -4.56 -9.15 1.42
CA ASP A 279 -3.45 -10.09 1.49
C ASP A 279 -3.03 -10.61 0.10
N ASP A 280 -3.74 -10.21 -0.95
CA ASP A 280 -3.43 -10.61 -2.32
C ASP A 280 -2.30 -9.75 -2.89
N PRO A 281 -1.33 -10.32 -3.63
CA PRO A 281 -0.32 -9.54 -4.33
C PRO A 281 -0.93 -8.46 -5.23
N GLY A 282 -2.02 -8.79 -5.93
CA GLY A 282 -2.72 -7.89 -6.86
C GLY A 282 -3.39 -6.68 -6.19
N SER A 283 -3.42 -6.60 -4.86
CA SER A 283 -3.91 -5.43 -4.11
C SER A 283 -3.23 -4.12 -4.52
N VAL A 284 -1.99 -4.18 -5.02
CA VAL A 284 -1.25 -3.02 -5.54
C VAL A 284 -1.96 -2.33 -6.72
N PHE A 285 -2.81 -3.05 -7.46
CA PHE A 285 -3.59 -2.50 -8.57
C PHE A 285 -4.93 -1.91 -8.14
N THR A 286 -5.24 -1.91 -6.84
CA THR A 286 -6.47 -1.30 -6.33
C THR A 286 -6.20 0.12 -5.86
N PHE A 287 -6.95 1.07 -6.43
CA PHE A 287 -7.03 2.41 -5.88
C PHE A 287 -8.20 2.44 -4.90
N THR A 288 -7.96 2.23 -3.61
CA THR A 288 -8.96 2.58 -2.60
C THR A 288 -9.22 4.07 -2.70
N GLN A 289 -10.44 4.46 -3.08
CA GLN A 289 -10.92 5.81 -2.82
C GLN A 289 -10.95 5.98 -1.30
N GLY A 290 -9.87 6.53 -0.74
CA GLY A 290 -9.92 7.08 0.60
C GLY A 290 -11.02 8.13 0.59
N SER A 291 -12.00 7.98 1.48
CA SER A 291 -12.96 9.05 1.77
C SER A 291 -12.16 10.33 2.04
N LEU A 292 -12.26 11.28 1.12
CA LEU A 292 -11.78 12.66 1.31
C LEU A 292 -12.57 13.33 2.43
#